data_AF-A0A817WQL8-F1
#
_entry.id   AF-A0A817WQL8-F1
#
_cell.length_a   1.000
_cell.length_b   1.000
_cell.length_c   1.000
_cell.angle_alpha   90.00
_cell.angle_beta   90.00
_cell.angle_gamma   90.00
#
_symmetry.space_group_name_H-M   'P 1'
#
loop_
_entity.id
_entity.type
_entity.pdbx_description
1 polymer ?
#
loop_
_entity_poly.entity_id
_entity_poly.type
_entity_poly.pdbx_seq_one_letter_code
_entity_poly.pdbx_strand_id
1 'polypeptide(L)'
;MAKSQVAHLIQPLSYSLENISPYLLAKYGTNNKFKAPYVISRWGYIYRQCKAKGVRIIGYSKDSNSRYLNAMRRSLGVFGDFVYNKRPDYYEINIPNTWNWLLVQSKQLFICMQEPHAYL
;
A
#
# COMPACT_ATOMS: atom_id res chain seq x y z
N MET A 1 -4.90 25.94 7.63
CA MET A 1 -3.48 25.52 7.61
C MET A 1 -3.34 24.01 7.67
N ALA A 2 -2.38 23.45 6.92
CA ALA A 2 -1.99 22.04 7.05
C ALA A 2 -1.31 21.81 8.40
N LYS A 3 -1.64 20.70 9.08
CA LYS A 3 -1.09 20.32 10.39
C LYS A 3 -0.02 19.23 10.30
N SER A 4 0.09 18.57 9.15
CA SER A 4 1.02 17.48 8.89
C SER A 4 1.35 17.44 7.40
N GLN A 5 2.55 16.96 7.07
CA GLN A 5 2.94 16.64 5.71
C GLN A 5 2.92 15.12 5.50
N VAL A 6 2.56 14.70 4.30
CA VAL A 6 2.63 13.30 3.86
C VAL A 6 3.48 13.25 2.60
N ALA A 7 4.43 12.32 2.57
CA ALA A 7 5.19 11.95 1.38
C ALA A 7 4.87 10.50 1.01
N HIS A 8 4.73 10.23 -0.28
CA HIS A 8 4.69 8.89 -0.86
C HIS A 8 5.96 8.67 -1.64
N LEU A 9 6.75 7.70 -1.22
CA LEU A 9 7.99 7.28 -1.87
C LEU A 9 7.74 5.95 -2.59
N ILE A 10 8.43 5.73 -3.70
CA ILE A 10 8.50 4.42 -4.35
C ILE A 10 9.90 3.88 -4.16
N GLN A 11 9.97 2.65 -3.63
CA GLN A 11 11.20 1.89 -3.46
C GLN A 11 11.20 0.71 -4.46
N PRO A 12 12.16 0.64 -5.39
CA PRO A 12 12.37 -0.53 -6.25
C PRO A 12 12.75 -1.76 -5.42
N LEU A 13 12.37 -2.96 -5.89
CA LEU A 13 12.61 -4.22 -5.19
C LEU A 13 13.54 -5.18 -5.94
N SER A 14 13.98 -4.84 -7.15
CA SER A 14 14.84 -5.74 -7.93
C SER A 14 16.28 -5.65 -7.44
N TYR A 15 16.87 -6.79 -7.10
CA TYR A 15 18.30 -6.91 -6.81
C TYR A 15 19.19 -6.51 -8.00
N SER A 16 18.70 -6.63 -9.24
CA SER A 16 19.43 -6.13 -10.42
C SER A 16 19.44 -4.60 -10.56
N LEU A 17 18.73 -3.89 -9.68
CA LEU A 17 18.55 -2.45 -9.70
C LEU A 17 19.18 -1.79 -8.47
N GLU A 18 20.31 -2.32 -7.97
CA GLU A 18 21.08 -1.81 -6.83
C GLU A 18 21.41 -0.30 -6.90
N ASN A 19 21.33 0.30 -8.09
CA ASN A 19 21.58 1.73 -8.32
C ASN A 19 20.33 2.59 -8.53
N ILE A 20 19.11 2.06 -8.29
CA ILE A 20 17.90 2.88 -8.39
C ILE A 20 17.48 3.38 -7.02
N SER A 21 17.77 4.67 -6.78
CA SER A 21 17.33 5.38 -5.60
C SER A 21 15.80 5.43 -5.50
N PRO A 22 15.24 5.36 -4.28
CA PRO A 22 13.85 5.68 -4.06
C PRO A 22 13.51 7.07 -4.60
N TYR A 23 12.32 7.24 -5.17
CA TYR A 23 11.89 8.52 -5.70
C TYR A 23 10.55 8.96 -5.12
N LEU A 24 10.40 10.28 -5.00
CA LEU A 24 9.19 10.91 -4.48
C LEU A 24 8.10 10.90 -5.54
N LEU A 25 6.98 10.24 -5.21
CA LEU A 25 5.80 10.23 -6.06
C LEU A 25 4.88 11.44 -5.77
N ALA A 26 4.67 11.74 -4.50
CA ALA A 26 3.78 12.82 -4.08
C ALA A 26 4.15 13.36 -2.71
N LYS A 27 4.05 14.68 -2.53
CA LYS A 27 4.15 15.35 -1.23
C LYS A 27 3.02 16.36 -1.10
N TYR A 28 2.25 16.29 -0.02
CA TYR A 28 1.14 17.23 0.21
C TYR A 28 0.89 17.46 1.71
N GLY A 29 0.29 18.61 2.00
CA GLY A 29 -0.18 18.96 3.34
C GLY A 29 -1.54 18.33 3.66
N THR A 30 -1.75 17.97 4.92
CA THR A 30 -3.03 17.45 5.43
C THR A 30 -3.37 18.07 6.78
N ASN A 31 -4.66 18.18 7.08
CA ASN A 31 -5.15 18.51 8.42
C ASN A 31 -5.26 17.28 9.33
N ASN A 32 -4.81 16.11 8.85
CA ASN A 32 -4.87 14.80 9.52
C ASN A 32 -6.30 14.31 9.82
N LYS A 33 -7.33 14.90 9.21
CA LYS A 33 -8.76 14.50 9.39
C LYS A 33 -9.26 13.54 8.29
N PHE A 34 -8.37 12.94 7.51
CA PHE A 34 -8.74 12.01 6.44
C PHE A 34 -9.22 10.67 7.01
N LYS A 35 -10.18 10.05 6.31
CA LYS A 35 -10.72 8.72 6.63
C LYS A 35 -10.10 7.64 5.73
N ALA A 36 -10.24 6.38 6.12
CA ALA A 36 -9.73 5.23 5.36
C ALA A 36 -10.13 5.24 3.87
N PRO A 37 -11.38 5.53 3.47
CA PRO A 37 -11.75 5.59 2.04
C PRO A 37 -10.90 6.55 1.22
N TYR A 38 -10.49 7.70 1.79
CA TYR A 38 -9.63 8.65 1.08
C TYR A 38 -8.21 8.11 0.86
N VAL A 39 -7.69 7.34 1.82
CA VAL A 39 -6.40 6.66 1.69
C VAL A 39 -6.48 5.61 0.59
N ILE A 40 -7.53 4.79 0.61
CA ILE A 40 -7.76 3.73 -0.38
C ILE A 40 -7.88 4.32 -1.78
N SER A 41 -8.73 5.34 -1.97
CA SER A 41 -8.87 6.03 -3.27
C SER A 41 -7.54 6.60 -3.77
N ARG A 42 -6.70 7.15 -2.88
CA ARG A 42 -5.37 7.64 -3.23
C ARG A 42 -4.43 6.52 -3.65
N TRP A 43 -4.39 5.41 -2.91
CA TRP A 43 -3.60 4.23 -3.30
C TRP A 43 -4.05 3.68 -4.65
N GLY A 44 -5.36 3.53 -4.87
CA GLY A 44 -5.90 3.12 -6.16
C GLY A 44 -5.53 4.06 -7.30
N TYR A 45 -5.49 5.37 -7.07
CA TYR A 45 -5.00 6.35 -8.05
C TYR A 45 -3.51 6.16 -8.34
N ILE A 46 -2.67 6.12 -7.31
CA ILE A 46 -1.22 5.91 -7.41
C ILE A 46 -0.92 4.64 -8.20
N TYR A 47 -1.56 3.53 -7.84
CA TYR A 47 -1.44 2.25 -8.53
C TYR A 47 -1.73 2.37 -10.03
N ARG A 48 -2.85 3.01 -10.40
CA ARG A 48 -3.22 3.19 -11.82
C ARG A 48 -2.19 4.03 -12.58
N GLN A 49 -1.72 5.12 -11.98
CA GLN A 49 -0.73 6.01 -12.60
C GLN A 49 0.63 5.31 -12.80
N CYS A 50 1.09 4.57 -11.81
CA CYS A 50 2.31 3.77 -11.93
C CYS A 50 2.17 2.68 -12.98
N LYS A 51 1.05 1.95 -12.97
CA LYS A 51 0.79 0.88 -13.95
C LYS A 51 0.76 1.41 -15.38
N ALA A 52 0.13 2.56 -15.61
CA ALA A 52 0.11 3.21 -16.92
C ALA A 52 1.52 3.58 -17.45
N LYS A 53 2.51 3.69 -16.56
CA LYS A 53 3.92 3.96 -16.88
C LYS A 53 4.80 2.70 -16.85
N GLY A 54 4.20 1.50 -16.82
CA GLY A 54 4.94 0.24 -16.75
C GLY A 54 5.53 -0.09 -15.37
N VAL A 55 5.19 0.68 -14.32
CA VAL A 55 5.64 0.42 -12.95
C VAL A 55 4.57 -0.36 -12.19
N ARG A 56 4.86 -1.61 -11.84
CA ARG A 56 3.98 -2.44 -11.03
C ARG A 56 4.24 -2.18 -9.54
N ILE A 57 3.24 -1.64 -8.84
CA ILE A 57 3.25 -1.62 -7.37
C ILE A 57 2.85 -3.01 -6.87
N ILE A 58 3.71 -3.60 -6.02
CA ILE A 58 3.40 -4.89 -5.38
C ILE A 58 2.82 -4.72 -3.98
N GLY A 59 3.17 -3.64 -3.27
CA GLY A 59 2.73 -3.42 -1.90
C GLY A 59 2.85 -1.97 -1.43
N TYR A 60 2.16 -1.66 -0.33
CA TYR A 60 2.27 -0.39 0.39
C TYR A 60 2.80 -0.63 1.80
N SER A 61 3.77 0.17 2.22
CA SER A 61 4.24 0.24 3.62
C SER A 61 3.79 1.56 4.26
N LYS A 62 3.40 1.51 5.53
CA LYS A 62 3.23 2.72 6.35
C LYS A 62 3.37 2.45 7.85
N ASP A 63 3.95 3.41 8.56
CA ASP A 63 3.95 3.48 10.02
C ASP A 63 2.54 3.48 10.63
N SER A 64 2.50 3.15 11.91
CA SER A 64 1.34 2.77 12.74
C SER A 64 0.21 3.81 12.95
N ASN A 65 -0.01 4.75 12.03
CA ASN A 65 -1.16 5.66 12.09
C ASN A 65 -2.48 4.88 11.86
N SER A 66 -3.37 4.92 12.85
CA SER A 66 -4.63 4.17 12.88
C SER A 66 -5.50 4.31 11.63
N ARG A 67 -5.49 5.49 10.98
CA ARG A 67 -6.24 5.72 9.73
C ARG A 67 -5.67 4.93 8.55
N TYR A 68 -4.36 4.83 8.46
CA TYR A 68 -3.69 4.01 7.44
C TYR A 68 -3.87 2.53 7.76
N LEU A 69 -3.72 2.11 9.02
CA LEU A 69 -3.99 0.72 9.42
C LEU A 69 -5.42 0.28 9.09
N ASN A 70 -6.42 1.14 9.32
CA ASN A 70 -7.80 0.87 8.92
C ASN A 70 -7.96 0.78 7.39
N ALA A 71 -7.25 1.63 6.63
CA ALA A 71 -7.23 1.55 5.16
C ALA A 71 -6.57 0.26 4.65
N MET A 72 -5.48 -0.19 5.29
CA MET A 72 -4.82 -1.47 4.98
C MET A 72 -5.80 -2.63 5.18
N ARG A 73 -6.41 -2.74 6.37
CA ARG A 73 -7.37 -3.80 6.70
C ARG A 73 -8.50 -3.89 5.67
N ARG A 74 -9.13 -2.75 5.37
CA ARG A 74 -10.19 -2.68 4.35
C ARG A 74 -9.69 -3.03 2.94
N SER A 75 -8.49 -2.57 2.58
CA SER A 75 -7.90 -2.88 1.27
C SER A 75 -7.57 -4.36 1.12
N LEU A 76 -7.36 -5.08 2.22
CA LEU A 76 -7.07 -6.51 2.25
C LEU A 76 -8.31 -7.37 2.54
N GLY A 77 -9.52 -6.78 2.52
CA GLY A 77 -10.77 -7.49 2.79
C GLY A 77 -10.92 -7.99 4.23
N VAL A 78 -10.18 -7.40 5.17
CA VAL A 78 -10.29 -7.69 6.60
C VAL A 78 -11.40 -6.82 7.18
N PHE A 79 -12.45 -7.45 7.73
CA PHE A 79 -13.67 -6.81 8.26
C PHE A 79 -14.57 -6.10 7.23
N GLY A 80 -14.56 -6.53 5.97
CA GLY A 80 -15.47 -6.04 4.93
C GLY A 80 -15.10 -6.52 3.54
N ASP A 81 -15.87 -6.12 2.53
CA ASP A 81 -15.59 -6.49 1.14
C ASP A 81 -14.22 -5.95 0.69
N PHE A 82 -13.47 -6.80 0.01
CA PHE A 82 -12.21 -6.41 -0.64
C PHE A 82 -12.52 -5.32 -1.68
N VAL A 83 -12.13 -4.07 -1.37
CA VAL A 83 -12.53 -2.88 -2.15
C VAL A 83 -12.12 -2.98 -3.62
N TYR A 84 -11.08 -3.75 -3.91
CA TYR A 84 -10.59 -3.91 -5.27
C TYR A 84 -11.18 -5.10 -6.01
N ASN A 85 -12.16 -5.85 -5.46
CA ASN A 85 -12.71 -7.08 -6.03
C ASN A 85 -13.09 -6.94 -7.53
N LYS A 86 -12.94 -8.03 -8.32
CA LYS A 86 -13.16 -8.12 -9.78
C LYS A 86 -12.21 -7.38 -10.75
N ARG A 87 -11.02 -6.92 -10.36
CA ARG A 87 -10.05 -6.37 -11.33
C ARG A 87 -9.28 -7.46 -12.08
N PRO A 88 -8.96 -7.27 -13.37
CA PRO A 88 -8.26 -8.29 -14.17
C PRO A 88 -6.76 -8.41 -13.84
N ASP A 89 -6.21 -7.48 -13.05
CA ASP A 89 -4.78 -7.33 -12.82
C ASP A 89 -4.31 -7.73 -11.43
N TYR A 90 -5.04 -8.63 -10.78
CA TYR A 90 -4.54 -9.26 -9.56
C TYR A 90 -3.29 -10.06 -9.82
N TYR A 91 -2.50 -10.18 -8.76
CA TYR A 91 -1.58 -11.29 -8.66
C TYR A 91 -2.20 -12.35 -7.76
N GLU A 92 -1.96 -13.60 -8.15
CA GLU A 92 -2.28 -14.75 -7.34
C GLU A 92 -1.07 -15.07 -6.48
N ILE A 93 -1.28 -15.15 -5.17
CA ILE A 93 -0.27 -15.59 -4.22
C ILE A 93 -0.62 -17.00 -3.80
N ASN A 94 0.33 -17.92 -3.95
CA ASN A 94 0.27 -19.20 -3.27
C ASN A 94 0.63 -18.98 -1.80
N ILE A 95 -0.36 -18.98 -0.92
CA ILE A 95 -0.18 -18.76 0.51
C ILE A 95 0.12 -20.11 1.17
N PRO A 96 1.31 -20.32 1.74
CA PRO A 96 1.60 -21.54 2.49
C PRO A 96 0.65 -21.67 3.68
N ASN A 97 0.19 -22.89 3.98
CA ASN A 97 -0.65 -23.16 5.15
C ASN A 97 0.01 -22.77 6.48
N THR A 98 1.34 -22.61 6.50
CA THR A 98 2.13 -22.16 7.65
C THR A 98 2.05 -20.65 7.89
N TRP A 99 1.52 -19.86 6.96
CA TRP A 99 1.40 -18.39 7.06
C TRP A 99 0.08 -17.97 7.71
N ASN A 100 -0.27 -18.62 8.83
CA ASN A 100 -1.54 -18.42 9.55
C ASN A 100 -1.62 -17.10 10.34
N TRP A 101 -0.50 -16.39 10.53
CA TRP A 101 -0.41 -15.13 11.25
C TRP A 101 -0.42 -13.89 10.32
N LEU A 102 -0.38 -14.10 9.00
CA LEU A 102 -0.39 -13.03 7.99
C LEU A 102 -1.80 -12.85 7.42
N LEU A 103 -2.31 -11.61 7.45
CA LEU A 103 -3.58 -11.25 6.81
C LEU A 103 -3.36 -11.05 5.30
N VAL A 104 -3.30 -12.16 4.56
CA VAL A 104 -3.02 -12.20 3.11
C VAL A 104 -4.14 -12.96 2.41
N GLN A 105 -4.61 -12.45 1.27
CA GLN A 105 -5.60 -13.13 0.42
C GLN A 105 -4.94 -13.74 -0.82
N SER A 106 -5.44 -14.88 -1.29
CA SER A 106 -4.87 -15.58 -2.46
C SER A 106 -4.95 -14.73 -3.73
N LYS A 107 -5.94 -13.83 -3.82
CA LYS A 107 -6.06 -12.85 -4.90
C LYS A 107 -6.06 -11.45 -4.30
N GLN A 108 -5.09 -10.64 -4.69
CA GLN A 108 -5.03 -9.25 -4.26
C GLN A 108 -4.32 -8.35 -5.27
N LEU A 109 -4.57 -7.05 -5.17
CA LEU A 109 -4.00 -6.05 -6.08
C LEU A 109 -2.61 -5.61 -5.65
N PHE A 110 -2.39 -5.58 -4.34
CA PHE A 110 -1.17 -5.22 -3.62
C PHE A 110 -1.25 -5.78 -2.19
N ILE A 111 -0.11 -5.97 -1.53
CA ILE A 111 0.00 -6.30 -0.11
C ILE A 111 0.10 -5.02 0.71
N CYS A 112 -0.26 -5.06 1.98
CA CYS A 112 0.03 -3.98 2.91
C CYS A 112 0.92 -4.48 4.03
N MET A 113 1.96 -3.71 4.34
CA MET A 113 2.87 -3.98 5.43
C MET A 113 2.85 -2.81 6.41
N GLN A 114 2.89 -3.14 7.70
CA GLN A 114 3.21 -2.17 8.73
C GLN A 114 4.72 -2.11 8.82
N GLU A 115 5.28 -0.90 8.70
CA GLU A 115 6.71 -0.71 8.92
C GLU A 115 6.99 -0.92 10.41
N PRO A 116 7.92 -1.82 10.79
CA PRO A 116 8.36 -1.90 12.17
C PRO A 116 9.02 -0.56 12.52
N HIS A 117 8.69 -0.01 13.69
CA HIS A 117 9.53 1.06 14.24
C HIS A 117 10.91 0.44 14.41
N ALA A 118 11.87 0.89 13.59
CA ALA A 118 13.25 0.50 13.77
C ALA A 118 13.68 1.07 15.13
N TYR A 119 13.75 0.20 16.14
CA TYR A 119 14.59 0.47 17.30
C TYR A 119 16.03 0.35 16.79
N LEU A 120 16.55 1.43 16.24
CA LEU A 120 17.99 1.66 16.09
C LEU A 120 18.47 2.44 17.30
#